data_AF-A0A8S3K5N8-F1
#
_entry.id   AF-A0A8S3K5N8-F1
#
_cell.length_a   1.000
_cell.length_b   1.000
_cell.length_c   1.000
_cell.angle_alpha   90.00
_cell.angle_beta   90.00
_cell.angle_gamma   90.00
#
_symmetry.space_group_name_H-M   'P 1'
#
loop_
_entity.id
_entity.type
_entity.pdbx_description
1 polymer ?
#
loop_
_entity_poly.entity_id
_entity_poly.type
_entity_poly.pdbx_seq_one_letter_code
_entity_poly.pdbx_strand_id
1 'polypeptide(L)' 'MDTVLNTYDQWVFTPYVYPKDGWPEDDIVRQLITLTILVNIQAAMLYFAVAGFSYVFLFNKKLMEHPLFLK' A
#
# COMPACT_ATOMS: atom_id res chain seq x y z
N MET A 1 10.29 -4.99 -15.06
CA MET A 1 9.83 -3.94 -14.13
C MET A 1 8.33 -3.70 -14.30
N ASP A 2 7.82 -3.74 -15.53
CA ASP A 2 6.39 -3.54 -15.82
C ASP A 2 5.49 -4.76 -15.57
N THR A 3 6.04 -5.97 -15.43
CA THR A 3 5.23 -7.20 -15.31
C THR A 3 4.30 -7.17 -14.09
N VAL A 4 4.79 -6.71 -12.94
CA VAL A 4 3.96 -6.62 -11.72
C VAL A 4 2.92 -5.53 -11.88
N LEU A 5 3.32 -4.36 -12.41
CA LEU A 5 2.42 -3.23 -12.63
C LEU A 5 1.28 -3.64 -13.59
N ASN A 6 1.61 -4.24 -14.73
CA ASN A 6 0.65 -4.71 -15.73
C ASN A 6 -0.26 -5.81 -15.19
N THR A 7 0.26 -6.71 -14.36
CA THR A 7 -0.57 -7.75 -13.73
C THR A 7 -1.60 -7.14 -12.79
N TYR A 8 -1.18 -6.24 -11.88
CA TYR A 8 -2.11 -5.56 -10.99
C TYR A 8 -3.09 -4.69 -11.77
N ASP A 9 -2.60 -4.01 -12.79
CA ASP A 9 -3.39 -3.17 -13.65
C ASP A 9 -4.53 -3.96 -14.33
N GLN A 10 -4.23 -5.11 -14.93
CA GLN A 10 -5.23 -5.94 -15.61
C GLN A 10 -6.24 -6.59 -14.64
N TRP A 11 -5.77 -7.12 -13.52
CA TRP A 11 -6.60 -7.90 -12.60
C TRP A 11 -7.38 -7.05 -11.58
N VAL A 12 -6.86 -5.87 -11.24
CA VAL A 12 -7.41 -5.02 -10.17
C VAL A 12 -7.81 -3.65 -10.70
N PHE A 13 -6.89 -2.89 -11.31
CA PHE A 13 -7.19 -1.50 -11.63
C PHE A 13 -8.13 -1.33 -12.83
N THR A 14 -7.98 -2.13 -13.88
CA THR A 14 -8.85 -2.14 -15.07
C THR A 14 -10.32 -2.40 -14.72
N PRO A 15 -10.66 -3.44 -13.92
CA PRO A 15 -12.06 -3.70 -13.58
C PRO A 15 -12.65 -2.74 -12.54
N TYR A 16 -11.84 -2.18 -11.63
CA TYR A 16 -12.35 -1.46 -10.45
C TYR A 16 -12.04 0.03 -10.38
N VAL A 17 -10.98 0.50 -11.04
CA VAL A 17 -10.49 1.89 -10.92
C VAL A 17 -10.66 2.65 -12.23
N TYR A 18 -10.35 2.02 -13.36
CA TYR A 18 -10.41 2.67 -14.67
C TYR A 18 -11.80 2.55 -15.34
N PRO A 19 -12.20 3.56 -16.13
CA PRO A 19 -13.45 3.52 -16.89
C PRO A 19 -13.40 2.42 -17.95
N LYS A 20 -14.56 1.80 -18.19
CA LYS A 20 -14.73 0.68 -19.12
C LYS A 20 -14.57 1.07 -20.60
N ASP A 21 -14.61 2.36 -20.89
CA ASP A 21 -14.63 2.92 -22.25
C ASP A 21 -13.23 3.02 -22.90
N GLY A 22 -12.29 2.15 -22.50
CA GLY A 22 -11.05 1.93 -23.25
C GLY A 22 -9.94 2.94 -23.00
N TRP A 23 -9.65 3.30 -21.75
CA TRP A 23 -8.39 4.00 -21.42
C TRP A 23 -7.20 3.12 -21.83
N PRO A 24 -6.29 3.56 -22.71
CA PRO A 24 -5.12 2.76 -23.09
C PRO A 24 -4.24 2.35 -21.89
N GLU A 25 -3.74 1.12 -21.90
CA GLU A 25 -2.80 0.62 -20.86
C GLU A 25 -1.43 1.31 -20.93
N ASP A 26 -1.00 1.71 -22.13
CA ASP A 26 0.27 2.41 -22.37
C ASP A 26 0.21 3.92 -22.07
N ASP A 27 -0.93 4.42 -21.58
CA ASP A 27 -1.06 5.82 -21.20
C ASP A 27 -0.25 6.12 -19.93
N ILE A 28 0.62 7.11 -20.01
CA ILE A 28 1.55 7.45 -18.92
C ILE A 28 0.81 7.90 -17.65
N VAL A 29 -0.37 8.53 -17.78
CA VAL A 29 -1.14 8.99 -16.62
C VAL A 29 -1.73 7.79 -15.88
N ARG A 30 -2.27 6.81 -16.62
CA ARG A 30 -2.72 5.54 -16.05
C ARG A 30 -1.59 4.82 -15.32
N GLN A 31 -0.43 4.69 -15.94
CA GLN A 31 0.73 4.03 -15.33
C GLN A 31 1.18 4.72 -14.03
N LEU A 32 1.21 6.06 -14.02
CA LEU A 32 1.54 6.84 -12.83
C LEU A 32 0.52 6.65 -11.70
N ILE A 33 -0.78 6.61 -12.02
CA ILE A 33 -1.85 6.37 -11.03
C ILE A 33 -1.71 4.97 -10.44
N THR A 34 -1.61 3.94 -11.29
CA THR A 34 -1.43 2.54 -10.86
C THR A 34 -0.21 2.44 -9.95
N LEU A 35 0.94 2.99 -10.36
CA LEU A 35 2.18 2.94 -9.60
C LEU A 35 2.05 3.66 -8.25
N THR A 36 1.48 4.87 -8.24
CA THR A 36 1.33 5.68 -7.03
C THR A 36 0.47 4.97 -6.00
N ILE A 37 -0.69 4.45 -6.39
CA ILE A 37 -1.58 3.75 -5.48
C ILE A 37 -0.90 2.47 -4.97
N LEU A 38 -0.34 1.69 -5.89
CA LEU A 38 0.27 0.40 -5.59
C LEU A 38 1.42 0.55 -4.58
N VAL A 39 2.35 1.48 -4.81
CA VAL A 39 3.51 1.71 -3.92
C VAL A 39 3.08 2.21 -2.55
N ASN A 40 2.14 3.14 -2.47
CA ASN A 40 1.69 3.67 -1.17
C ASN A 40 0.99 2.61 -0.33
N ILE A 41 0.14 1.77 -0.93
CA ILE A 41 -0.53 0.67 -0.22
C ILE A 41 0.50 -0.33 0.30
N GLN A 42 1.46 -0.74 -0.52
CA GLN A 42 2.50 -1.69 -0.11
C GLN A 42 3.42 -1.11 0.97
N ALA A 43 3.80 0.16 0.84
CA ALA A 43 4.60 0.84 1.84
C ALA A 43 3.88 0.90 3.19
N ALA A 44 2.58 1.27 3.19
CA ALA A 44 1.76 1.26 4.39
C ALA A 44 1.63 -0.17 4.97
N MET A 45 1.35 -1.16 4.13
CA MET A 45 1.24 -2.57 4.55
C MET A 45 2.54 -3.05 5.20
N LEU A 46 3.68 -2.78 4.58
CA LEU A 46 4.99 -3.15 5.13
C LEU A 46 5.26 -2.43 6.45
N TYR A 47 4.99 -1.12 6.50
CA TYR A 47 5.14 -0.33 7.71
C TYR A 47 4.31 -0.91 8.86
N PHE A 48 3.01 -1.14 8.65
CA PHE A 48 2.14 -1.68 9.69
C PHE A 48 2.44 -3.13 10.04
N ALA A 49 2.87 -3.95 9.08
CA ALA A 49 3.28 -5.33 9.36
C ALA A 49 4.51 -5.36 10.28
N VAL A 50 5.55 -4.58 9.97
CA VAL A 50 6.78 -4.53 10.77
C VAL A 50 6.54 -3.83 12.10
N ALA A 51 5.81 -2.71 12.10
CA ALA A 51 5.46 -1.99 13.33
C ALA A 51 4.57 -2.85 14.25
N GLY A 52 3.57 -3.53 13.69
CA GLY A 52 2.70 -4.45 14.42
C GLY A 52 3.46 -5.65 14.97
N PHE A 53 4.35 -6.25 14.17
CA PHE A 53 5.24 -7.32 14.64
C PHE A 53 6.11 -6.84 15.82
N SER A 54 6.76 -5.67 15.67
CA SER A 54 7.57 -5.08 16.74
C SER A 54 6.73 -4.82 17.99
N TYR A 55 5.54 -4.25 17.85
CA TYR A 55 4.63 -3.97 18.95
C TYR A 55 4.16 -5.23 19.70
N VAL A 56 3.87 -6.31 18.96
CA VAL A 56 3.38 -7.56 19.57
C VAL A 56 4.51 -8.30 20.27
N PHE A 57 5.67 -8.45 19.63
CA PHE A 57 6.71 -9.38 20.06
C PHE A 57 7.92 -8.74 20.75
N LEU A 58 8.30 -7.51 20.36
CA LEU A 58 9.54 -6.87 20.83
C LEU A 58 9.27 -5.74 21.83
N PHE A 59 8.13 -5.07 21.73
CA PHE A 59 7.82 -3.90 22.53
C PHE A 59 7.36 -4.24 23.94
N ASN A 60 7.98 -3.60 24.94
CA ASN A 60 7.58 -3.73 26.33
C ASN A 60 6.34 -2.86 26.64
N LYS A 61 5.18 -3.52 26.76
CA LYS A 61 3.89 -2.86 27.03
C LYS A 61 3.83 -2.11 28.37
N LYS A 62 4.70 -2.42 29.35
CA LYS A 62 4.79 -1.65 30.61
C LYS A 62 5.15 -0.18 30.38
N LEU A 63 5.82 0.13 29.28
CA LEU A 63 6.12 1.52 28.92
C LEU A 63 4.86 2.35 28.67
N MET A 64 3.74 1.71 28.32
CA MET A 64 2.45 2.38 28.09
C MET A 64 1.77 2.83 29.39
N GLU A 65 2.16 2.27 30.54
CA GLU A 65 1.66 2.66 31.86
C GLU A 65 2.44 3.86 32.44
N HIS A 66 3.50 4.31 31.76
CA HIS A 66 4.33 5.39 32.24
C HIS A 66 3.56 6.73 32.22
N PRO A 67 3.66 7.59 33.25
CA PRO A 67 2.89 8.85 33.32
C PRO A 67 3.20 9.86 32.21
N LEU A 68 4.31 9.70 31.50
CA LEU A 68 4.68 10.48 30.31
C LEU A 68 4.35 9.79 28.98
N PHE A 69 3.81 8.56 29.01
CA PHE A 69 3.26 7.95 27.81
C PHE A 69 2.05 8.78 27.39
N LEU A 70 2.03 9.20 26.11
CA LEU A 70 1.01 10.09 25.56
C LEU A 70 -0.39 9.58 25.96
N LYS A 71 -1.14 10.43 26.69
CA LYS A 71 -2.54 10.19 27.03
C LYS A 71 -3.45 10.43 25.82
#